data_AF-A0A3M2IQ83-F1
#
_entry.id   AF-A0A3M2IQ83-F1
#
_cell.length_a   1.000
_cell.length_b   1.000
_cell.length_c   1.000
_cell.angle_alpha   90.00
_cell.angle_beta   90.00
_cell.angle_gamma   90.00
#
_symmetry.space_group_name_H-M   'P 1'
#
loop_
_entity.id
_entity.type
_entity.pdbx_description
1 polymer ?
#
loop_
_entity_poly.entity_id
_entity_poly.type
_entity_poly.pdbx_seq_one_letter_code
_entity_poly.pdbx_strand_id
1 'polypeptide(L)'
;MSGNNRYRGWHRYTGGLAGTALLILLASFSARAQITPPADGVKMPPAYYDRIAKDPTAFQFRHAWIHLARRIRENREAYERGEISREEAMARGGMVFAGTKYVPVLTGKYANTGADPYPVSDLQTELFDGPWPTGTMTQFYSEISYGNVNLTGTVYNWVTVSQNDTYYEGTTNGLGFDARTGEFLKEILDANDPTVDFGLYDNDGPDGIPNSGDDDGFVDFVAFVHPESGGECGNSNMWSHRWVYSGWWG
;
A
#
# COMPACT_ATOMS: atom_id res chain seq x y z
N MET A 1 -13.41 -97.63 20.04
CA MET A 1 -12.38 -97.33 21.05
C MET A 1 -12.74 -96.03 21.73
N SER A 2 -12.86 -96.09 23.05
CA SER A 2 -13.14 -95.00 23.99
C SER A 2 -12.05 -93.94 23.97
N GLY A 3 -12.37 -92.66 24.22
CA GLY A 3 -11.37 -91.64 24.54
C GLY A 3 -11.87 -90.20 24.43
N ASN A 4 -12.38 -89.66 25.54
CA ASN A 4 -12.73 -88.26 25.78
C ASN A 4 -11.59 -87.27 25.48
N ASN A 5 -11.95 -86.06 24.99
CA ASN A 5 -11.50 -84.85 25.68
C ASN A 5 -12.52 -83.70 25.49
N ARG A 6 -13.01 -83.15 26.62
CA ARG A 6 -13.90 -81.98 26.69
C ARG A 6 -13.07 -80.70 26.82
N TYR A 7 -13.58 -79.56 26.36
CA TYR A 7 -13.83 -78.28 27.08
C TYR A 7 -14.44 -77.30 26.06
N ARG A 8 -15.76 -77.01 26.10
CA ARG A 8 -16.43 -75.80 26.66
C ARG A 8 -15.75 -74.47 26.26
N GLY A 9 -16.40 -73.48 25.66
CA GLY A 9 -17.84 -73.23 25.51
C GLY A 9 -18.16 -72.12 24.50
N TRP A 10 -19.46 -71.97 24.26
CA TRP A 10 -20.12 -71.11 23.29
C TRP A 10 -20.23 -69.68 23.79
N HIS A 11 -20.24 -68.68 22.89
CA HIS A 11 -21.35 -67.72 22.78
C HIS A 11 -21.25 -66.92 21.46
N ARG A 12 -22.37 -66.91 20.73
CA ARG A 12 -22.64 -66.09 19.54
C ARG A 12 -23.00 -64.67 19.98
N TYR A 13 -22.57 -63.66 19.23
CA TYR A 13 -23.33 -62.42 19.04
C TYR A 13 -23.21 -61.95 17.59
N THR A 14 -24.37 -61.90 16.93
CA THR A 14 -24.67 -61.23 15.67
C THR A 14 -24.88 -59.74 15.93
N GLY A 15 -24.31 -58.87 15.09
CA GLY A 15 -24.60 -57.43 15.10
C GLY A 15 -24.30 -56.83 13.73
N GLY A 16 -25.35 -56.41 13.02
CA GLY A 16 -25.26 -55.75 11.72
C GLY A 16 -24.78 -54.31 11.82
N LEU A 17 -24.13 -53.83 10.76
CA LEU A 17 -23.82 -52.42 10.57
C LEU A 17 -24.63 -51.93 9.37
N ALA A 18 -25.67 -51.15 9.66
CA ALA A 18 -26.36 -50.30 8.69
C ALA A 18 -25.46 -49.09 8.41
N GLY A 19 -25.08 -48.90 7.15
CA GLY A 19 -24.35 -47.72 6.70
C GLY A 19 -25.30 -46.53 6.53
N THR A 20 -25.08 -45.47 7.31
CA THR A 20 -25.69 -44.16 7.11
C THR A 20 -24.78 -43.31 6.22
N ALA A 21 -25.22 -43.01 5.00
CA ALA A 21 -24.59 -42.02 4.13
C ALA A 21 -25.02 -40.62 4.59
N LEU A 22 -24.08 -39.82 5.08
CA LEU A 22 -24.29 -38.43 5.46
C LEU A 22 -24.08 -37.54 4.24
N LEU A 23 -25.16 -37.06 3.62
CA LEU A 23 -25.09 -35.98 2.63
C LEU A 23 -24.80 -34.66 3.34
N ILE A 24 -23.60 -34.11 3.13
CA ILE A 24 -23.24 -32.76 3.56
C ILE A 24 -23.76 -31.78 2.50
N LEU A 25 -24.82 -31.06 2.81
CA LEU A 25 -25.28 -29.89 2.05
C LEU A 25 -24.28 -28.76 2.23
N LEU A 26 -23.48 -28.47 1.20
CA LEU A 26 -22.68 -27.26 1.11
C LEU A 26 -23.63 -26.07 0.90
N ALA A 27 -23.95 -25.37 1.98
CA ALA A 27 -24.58 -24.06 1.89
C ALA A 27 -23.53 -23.03 1.44
N SER A 28 -23.61 -22.61 0.18
CA SER A 28 -22.86 -21.46 -0.31
C SER A 28 -23.37 -20.20 0.38
N PHE A 29 -22.69 -19.77 1.45
CA PHE A 29 -22.88 -18.43 1.98
C PHE A 29 -22.25 -17.46 0.98
N SER A 30 -23.06 -16.88 0.10
CA SER A 30 -22.66 -15.66 -0.60
C SER A 30 -22.59 -14.54 0.41
N ALA A 31 -21.40 -14.31 0.98
CA ALA A 31 -21.10 -13.07 1.66
C ALA A 31 -21.27 -11.95 0.61
N ARG A 32 -22.42 -11.29 0.61
CA ARG A 32 -22.54 -10.00 -0.07
C ARG A 32 -21.58 -9.08 0.66
N ALA A 33 -20.44 -8.78 0.04
CA ALA A 33 -19.57 -7.69 0.46
C ALA A 33 -20.45 -6.44 0.53
N GLN A 34 -20.88 -6.08 1.73
CA GLN A 34 -21.68 -4.90 1.95
C GLN A 34 -20.74 -3.72 1.76
N ILE A 35 -21.02 -2.88 0.76
CA ILE A 35 -20.31 -1.62 0.57
C ILE A 35 -20.76 -0.72 1.71
N THR A 36 -20.06 -0.80 2.84
CA THR A 36 -20.18 0.17 3.92
C THR A 36 -19.44 1.42 3.48
N PRO A 37 -20.11 2.59 3.40
CA PRO A 37 -19.39 3.84 3.19
C PRO A 37 -18.28 3.96 4.25
N PRO A 38 -17.10 4.48 3.88
CA PRO A 38 -16.06 4.76 4.86
C PRO A 38 -16.61 5.70 5.93
N ALA A 39 -16.05 5.62 7.13
CA ALA A 39 -16.39 6.55 8.20
C ALA A 39 -16.19 8.00 7.73
N ASP A 40 -17.00 8.91 8.28
CA ASP A 40 -16.85 10.34 8.02
C ASP A 40 -15.43 10.79 8.39
N GLY A 41 -14.83 11.60 7.52
CA GLY A 41 -13.51 12.16 7.76
C GLY A 41 -13.49 13.09 8.96
N VAL A 42 -12.31 13.23 9.60
CA VAL A 42 -12.10 14.23 10.64
C VAL A 42 -12.06 15.64 10.06
N LYS A 43 -12.40 16.64 10.88
CA LYS A 43 -12.27 18.04 10.49
C LYS A 43 -10.79 18.38 10.29
N MET A 44 -10.44 18.90 9.11
CA MET A 44 -9.07 19.34 8.81
C MET A 44 -8.65 20.52 9.71
N PRO A 45 -7.35 20.63 10.04
CA PRO A 45 -6.83 21.70 10.89
C PRO A 45 -6.87 23.05 10.13
N PRO A 46 -6.94 24.19 10.82
CA PRO A 46 -6.97 25.51 10.18
C PRO A 46 -5.84 25.74 9.17
N ALA A 47 -4.62 25.27 9.50
CA ALA A 47 -3.44 25.37 8.63
C ALA A 47 -3.62 24.70 7.25
N TYR A 48 -4.43 23.64 7.15
CA TYR A 48 -4.78 23.02 5.87
C TYR A 48 -5.51 24.01 4.95
N TYR A 49 -6.53 24.69 5.47
CA TYR A 49 -7.32 25.65 4.69
C TYR A 49 -6.51 26.89 4.33
N ASP A 50 -5.68 27.38 5.27
CA ASP A 50 -4.77 28.49 5.02
C ASP A 50 -3.78 28.16 3.90
N ARG A 51 -3.36 26.89 3.79
CA ARG A 51 -2.44 26.46 2.74
C ARG A 51 -3.12 26.36 1.37
N ILE A 52 -4.31 25.75 1.31
CA ILE A 52 -5.12 25.67 0.08
C ILE A 52 -5.50 27.07 -0.43
N ALA A 53 -5.79 28.02 0.47
CA ALA A 53 -6.10 29.39 0.09
C ALA A 53 -4.91 30.12 -0.58
N LYS A 54 -3.67 29.75 -0.21
CA LYS A 54 -2.44 30.32 -0.77
C LYS A 54 -1.98 29.60 -2.05
N ASP A 55 -2.17 28.29 -2.09
CA ASP A 55 -1.81 27.44 -3.22
C ASP A 55 -2.93 26.40 -3.44
N PRO A 56 -3.80 26.61 -4.45
CA PRO A 56 -4.88 25.67 -4.75
C PRO A 56 -4.40 24.27 -5.17
N THR A 57 -3.12 24.12 -5.54
CA THR A 57 -2.50 22.84 -5.90
C THR A 57 -1.86 22.13 -4.71
N ALA A 58 -1.92 22.75 -3.52
CA ALA A 58 -1.52 22.15 -2.26
C ALA A 58 -2.16 20.77 -2.07
N PHE A 59 -1.39 19.83 -1.50
CA PHE A 59 -1.81 18.46 -1.23
C PHE A 59 -2.26 17.66 -2.47
N GLN A 60 -1.83 18.05 -3.67
CA GLN A 60 -2.04 17.30 -4.90
C GLN A 60 -0.72 16.71 -5.39
N PHE A 61 -0.80 15.53 -6.00
CA PHE A 61 0.33 14.98 -6.76
C PHE A 61 0.50 15.78 -8.06
N ARG A 62 1.76 15.92 -8.50
CA ARG A 62 2.09 16.54 -9.81
C ARG A 62 2.66 15.54 -10.80
N HIS A 63 3.46 14.58 -10.32
CA HIS A 63 4.04 13.47 -11.10
C HIS A 63 3.37 12.14 -10.71
N ALA A 64 4.12 11.04 -10.84
CA ALA A 64 3.66 9.66 -10.70
C ALA A 64 2.86 9.17 -11.91
N TRP A 65 2.15 8.07 -11.70
CA TRP A 65 1.26 7.43 -12.67
C TRP A 65 0.06 8.25 -13.15
N ILE A 66 -0.07 9.53 -12.76
CA ILE A 66 -1.12 10.42 -13.28
C ILE A 66 -0.94 10.62 -14.79
N HIS A 67 0.29 10.77 -15.26
CA HIS A 67 0.57 10.92 -16.68
C HIS A 67 0.29 9.63 -17.46
N LEU A 68 0.69 8.48 -16.92
CA LEU A 68 0.36 7.17 -17.46
C LEU A 68 -1.16 6.94 -17.53
N ALA A 69 -1.88 7.19 -16.44
CA ALA A 69 -3.34 7.02 -16.38
C ALA A 69 -4.07 7.94 -17.37
N ARG A 70 -3.60 9.18 -17.54
CA ARG A 70 -4.12 10.11 -18.54
C ARG A 70 -3.86 9.59 -19.96
N ARG A 71 -2.63 9.18 -20.27
CA ARG A 71 -2.26 8.65 -21.60
C ARG A 71 -3.09 7.43 -21.96
N ILE A 72 -3.29 6.52 -21.01
CA ILE A 72 -4.14 5.33 -21.19
C ILE A 72 -5.58 5.73 -21.50
N ARG A 73 -6.13 6.76 -20.84
CA ARG A 73 -7.48 7.26 -21.12
C ARG A 73 -7.56 7.84 -22.53
N GLU A 74 -6.61 8.68 -22.91
CA GLU A 74 -6.53 9.28 -24.25
C GLU A 74 -6.42 8.19 -25.33
N ASN A 75 -5.60 7.15 -25.11
CA ASN A 75 -5.47 6.01 -26.03
C ASN A 75 -6.78 5.23 -26.17
N ARG A 76 -7.51 4.97 -25.07
CA ARG A 76 -8.82 4.30 -25.13
C ARG A 76 -9.81 5.10 -25.96
N GLU A 77 -9.93 6.39 -25.69
CA GLU A 77 -10.87 7.26 -26.38
C GLU A 77 -10.54 7.40 -27.87
N ALA A 78 -9.25 7.54 -28.23
CA ALA A 78 -8.80 7.59 -29.62
C ALA A 78 -9.04 6.25 -30.35
N TYR A 79 -8.80 5.12 -29.68
CA TYR A 79 -9.07 3.79 -30.23
C TYR A 79 -10.59 3.59 -30.47
N GLU A 80 -11.43 4.00 -29.52
CA GLU A 80 -12.89 3.94 -29.64
C GLU A 80 -13.43 4.80 -30.80
N ARG A 81 -12.77 5.93 -31.08
CA ARG A 81 -13.06 6.78 -32.25
C ARG A 81 -12.48 6.26 -33.56
N GLY A 82 -11.67 5.19 -33.53
CA GLY A 82 -10.99 4.64 -34.70
C GLY A 82 -9.84 5.51 -35.24
N GLU A 83 -9.31 6.42 -34.42
CA GLU A 83 -8.23 7.34 -34.79
C GLU A 83 -6.86 6.67 -34.74
N ILE A 84 -6.70 5.67 -33.86
CA ILE A 84 -5.47 4.90 -33.71
C ILE A 84 -5.77 3.40 -33.76
N SER A 85 -4.78 2.63 -34.21
CA SER A 85 -4.84 1.18 -34.13
C SER A 85 -4.57 0.68 -32.71
N ARG A 86 -4.94 -0.58 -32.42
CA ARG A 86 -4.56 -1.23 -31.15
C ARG A 86 -3.05 -1.29 -30.98
N GLU A 87 -2.30 -1.55 -32.04
CA GLU A 87 -0.84 -1.62 -32.03
C GLU A 87 -0.22 -0.28 -31.65
N GLU A 88 -0.74 0.80 -32.23
CA GLU A 88 -0.33 2.16 -31.90
C GLU A 88 -0.67 2.54 -30.47
N ALA A 89 -1.86 2.17 -29.97
CA ALA A 89 -2.23 2.38 -28.57
C ALA A 89 -1.27 1.64 -27.61
N MET A 90 -0.88 0.40 -27.94
CA MET A 90 0.09 -0.36 -27.16
C MET A 90 1.48 0.28 -27.17
N ALA A 91 1.96 0.75 -28.34
CA ALA A 91 3.22 1.47 -28.45
C ALA A 91 3.25 2.80 -27.67
N ARG A 92 2.07 3.37 -27.38
CA ARG A 92 1.88 4.60 -26.59
C ARG A 92 1.58 4.33 -25.10
N GLY A 93 1.95 3.17 -24.55
CA GLY A 93 1.70 2.84 -23.13
C GLY A 93 0.38 2.15 -22.84
N GLY A 94 -0.32 1.69 -23.88
CA GLY A 94 -1.47 0.80 -23.74
C GLY A 94 -2.79 1.50 -23.44
N MET A 95 -3.80 0.66 -23.19
CA MET A 95 -5.18 1.07 -22.92
C MET A 95 -5.69 0.58 -21.56
N VAL A 96 -4.87 -0.12 -20.78
CA VAL A 96 -5.22 -0.62 -19.45
C VAL A 96 -4.13 -0.16 -18.49
N PHE A 97 -4.53 0.32 -17.33
CA PHE A 97 -3.57 0.63 -16.26
C PHE A 97 -3.15 -0.69 -15.61
N ALA A 98 -1.91 -1.09 -15.87
CA ALA A 98 -1.43 -2.42 -15.54
C ALA A 98 0.08 -2.41 -15.23
N GLY A 99 0.58 -3.58 -14.83
CA GLY A 99 1.99 -3.82 -14.54
C GLY A 99 2.33 -3.75 -13.07
N THR A 100 3.62 -3.94 -12.78
CA THR A 100 4.15 -3.82 -11.42
C THR A 100 4.46 -2.36 -11.13
N LYS A 101 3.97 -1.86 -10.00
CA LYS A 101 4.22 -0.50 -9.51
C LYS A 101 5.04 -0.59 -8.24
N TYR A 102 6.24 -0.02 -8.25
CA TYR A 102 7.19 -0.08 -7.14
C TYR A 102 7.09 1.19 -6.29
N VAL A 103 7.04 1.03 -4.97
CA VAL A 103 6.99 2.13 -4.01
C VAL A 103 8.07 1.96 -2.93
N PRO A 104 8.95 2.94 -2.69
CA PRO A 104 9.77 2.98 -1.50
C PRO A 104 8.94 3.50 -0.32
N VAL A 105 9.04 2.82 0.82
CA VAL A 105 8.51 3.28 2.09
C VAL A 105 9.68 3.60 3.00
N LEU A 106 9.90 4.89 3.25
CA LEU A 106 10.99 5.38 4.09
C LEU A 106 10.47 5.64 5.50
N THR A 107 11.10 5.03 6.50
CA THR A 107 10.73 5.22 7.90
C THR A 107 11.69 6.20 8.58
N GLY A 108 11.15 7.20 9.27
CA GLY A 108 11.92 8.23 9.96
C GLY A 108 11.41 8.45 11.37
N LYS A 109 12.31 8.50 12.34
CA LYS A 109 11.99 8.77 13.75
C LYS A 109 12.73 10.00 14.26
N TYR A 110 12.12 10.68 15.22
CA TYR A 110 12.67 11.89 15.82
C TYR A 110 13.80 11.55 16.82
N ALA A 111 14.64 12.54 17.14
CA ALA A 111 15.74 12.37 18.09
C ALA A 111 15.25 11.95 19.50
N ASN A 112 14.02 12.32 19.88
CA ASN A 112 13.38 11.96 21.15
C ASN A 112 12.47 10.72 21.10
N THR A 113 12.33 10.04 19.95
CA THR A 113 11.49 8.83 19.86
C THR A 113 12.06 7.66 20.68
N GLY A 114 13.39 7.55 20.74
CA GLY A 114 14.07 6.44 21.41
C GLY A 114 14.21 5.19 20.52
N ALA A 115 13.76 4.03 21.01
CA ALA A 115 13.80 2.79 20.26
C ALA A 115 12.88 2.83 19.03
N ASP A 116 13.13 1.98 18.05
CA ASP A 116 12.25 1.85 16.89
C ASP A 116 10.84 1.44 17.36
N PRO A 117 9.76 2.13 16.92
CA PRO A 117 8.40 1.84 17.38
C PRO A 117 7.96 0.40 17.12
N TYR A 118 8.41 -0.18 16.01
CA TYR A 118 8.13 -1.53 15.55
C TYR A 118 9.17 -1.93 14.48
N PRO A 119 9.39 -3.24 14.24
CA PRO A 119 10.30 -3.69 13.20
C PRO A 119 9.73 -3.39 11.81
N VAL A 120 10.57 -2.90 10.90
CA VAL A 120 10.16 -2.58 9.52
C VAL A 120 9.69 -3.82 8.73
N SER A 121 10.06 -5.02 9.16
CA SER A 121 9.57 -6.28 8.60
C SER A 121 8.07 -6.47 8.79
N ASP A 122 7.49 -5.92 9.85
CA ASP A 122 6.05 -6.00 10.08
C ASP A 122 5.33 -5.13 9.05
N LEU A 123 5.82 -3.91 8.79
CA LEU A 123 5.32 -3.05 7.71
C LEU A 123 5.53 -3.66 6.32
N GLN A 124 6.68 -4.27 6.06
CA GLN A 124 6.94 -4.95 4.78
C GLN A 124 5.91 -6.08 4.56
N THR A 125 5.65 -6.86 5.60
CA THR A 125 4.67 -7.95 5.56
C THR A 125 3.24 -7.43 5.40
N GLU A 126 2.87 -6.41 6.16
CA GLU A 126 1.56 -5.78 6.10
C GLU A 126 1.28 -5.14 4.73
N LEU A 127 2.25 -4.41 4.18
CA LEU A 127 2.05 -3.66 2.93
C LEU A 127 2.20 -4.55 1.70
N PHE A 128 3.22 -5.41 1.64
CA PHE A 128 3.65 -6.01 0.37
C PHE A 128 3.70 -7.54 0.37
N ASP A 129 4.30 -8.17 1.38
CA ASP A 129 4.65 -9.60 1.28
C ASP A 129 3.48 -10.52 1.68
N GLY A 130 2.83 -10.19 2.80
CA GLY A 130 1.77 -10.98 3.41
C GLY A 130 2.24 -12.37 3.92
N PRO A 131 1.31 -13.16 4.47
CA PRO A 131 -0.09 -12.81 4.74
C PRO A 131 -0.23 -11.83 5.92
N TRP A 132 -1.24 -10.95 5.86
CA TRP A 132 -1.60 -10.05 6.96
C TRP A 132 -3.10 -10.18 7.28
N PRO A 133 -3.55 -10.06 8.54
CA PRO A 133 -4.94 -10.36 8.92
C PRO A 133 -6.01 -9.57 8.16
N THR A 134 -5.71 -8.33 7.74
CA THR A 134 -6.63 -7.46 6.98
C THR A 134 -6.43 -7.54 5.47
N GLY A 135 -5.54 -8.42 5.00
CA GLY A 135 -5.00 -8.39 3.65
C GLY A 135 -3.90 -7.33 3.50
N THR A 136 -3.04 -7.49 2.49
CA THR A 136 -1.96 -6.56 2.20
C THR A 136 -2.38 -5.47 1.21
N MET A 137 -1.59 -4.39 1.14
CA MET A 137 -1.80 -3.35 0.12
C MET A 137 -1.62 -3.93 -1.29
N THR A 138 -0.64 -4.82 -1.51
CA THR A 138 -0.49 -5.56 -2.77
C THR A 138 -1.75 -6.34 -3.14
N GLN A 139 -2.34 -7.06 -2.19
CA GLN A 139 -3.57 -7.82 -2.41
C GLN A 139 -4.75 -6.89 -2.74
N PHE A 140 -4.89 -5.80 -2.00
CA PHE A 140 -5.94 -4.81 -2.25
C PHE A 140 -5.87 -4.24 -3.68
N TYR A 141 -4.70 -3.77 -4.12
CA TYR A 141 -4.55 -3.19 -5.46
C TYR A 141 -4.70 -4.24 -6.57
N SER A 142 -4.25 -5.47 -6.34
CA SER A 142 -4.49 -6.59 -7.26
C SER A 142 -5.99 -6.87 -7.38
N GLU A 143 -6.73 -6.91 -6.27
CA GLU A 143 -8.17 -7.17 -6.27
C GLU A 143 -8.96 -6.08 -7.02
N ILE A 144 -8.79 -4.80 -6.66
CA ILE A 144 -9.58 -3.71 -7.25
C ILE A 144 -9.22 -3.44 -8.73
N SER A 145 -8.05 -3.91 -9.18
CA SER A 145 -7.61 -3.80 -10.57
C SER A 145 -7.90 -5.05 -11.39
N TYR A 146 -8.56 -6.08 -10.82
CA TYR A 146 -8.77 -7.39 -11.44
C TYR A 146 -7.48 -8.07 -11.89
N GLY A 147 -6.41 -7.92 -11.10
CA GLY A 147 -5.08 -8.49 -11.34
C GLY A 147 -4.24 -7.71 -12.36
N ASN A 148 -4.69 -6.55 -12.84
CA ASN A 148 -3.92 -5.75 -13.78
C ASN A 148 -2.74 -5.04 -13.11
N VAL A 149 -2.90 -4.61 -11.85
CA VAL A 149 -1.89 -3.86 -11.09
C VAL A 149 -1.31 -4.74 -10.01
N ASN A 150 0.02 -4.87 -10.01
CA ASN A 150 0.77 -5.44 -8.91
C ASN A 150 1.52 -4.31 -8.18
N LEU A 151 0.89 -3.69 -7.18
CA LEU A 151 1.56 -2.68 -6.36
C LEU A 151 2.44 -3.39 -5.32
N THR A 152 3.75 -3.16 -5.35
CA THR A 152 4.72 -3.75 -4.42
C THR A 152 5.80 -2.74 -4.05
N GLY A 153 6.72 -3.09 -3.17
CA GLY A 153 7.69 -2.14 -2.66
C GLY A 153 8.66 -2.68 -1.63
N THR A 154 9.46 -1.76 -1.10
CA THR A 154 10.44 -2.04 -0.06
C THR A 154 10.28 -1.03 1.07
N VAL A 155 10.20 -1.54 2.29
CA VAL A 155 10.23 -0.74 3.51
C VAL A 155 11.66 -0.67 4.02
N TYR A 156 12.18 0.55 4.14
CA TYR A 156 13.54 0.83 4.58
C TYR A 156 13.61 1.08 6.09
N ASN A 157 14.77 0.75 6.67
CA ASN A 157 15.04 0.86 8.10
C ASN A 157 14.81 2.27 8.65
N TRP A 158 14.48 2.35 9.94
CA TRP A 158 14.29 3.60 10.65
C TRP A 158 15.54 4.48 10.62
N VAL A 159 15.38 5.69 10.07
CA VAL A 159 16.38 6.76 10.15
C VAL A 159 16.05 7.64 11.34
N THR A 160 17.05 7.93 12.18
CA THR A 160 16.88 8.95 13.24
C THR A 160 17.26 10.31 12.68
N VAL A 161 16.32 11.24 12.64
CA VAL A 161 16.58 12.62 12.23
C VAL A 161 17.17 13.45 13.38
N SER A 162 17.71 14.61 13.07
CA SER A 162 18.59 15.38 13.95
C SER A 162 17.87 16.08 15.13
N GLN A 163 16.62 16.49 14.94
CA GLN A 163 15.81 17.20 15.94
C GLN A 163 14.69 16.35 16.55
N ASN A 164 14.04 16.89 17.59
CA ASN A 164 12.85 16.30 18.20
C ASN A 164 11.58 16.59 17.36
N ASP A 165 10.53 15.81 17.60
CA ASP A 165 9.16 15.98 17.08
C ASP A 165 8.71 17.45 16.92
N THR A 166 8.74 18.21 18.01
CA THR A 166 8.27 19.60 18.12
C THR A 166 8.95 20.57 17.15
N TYR A 167 10.18 20.28 16.72
CA TYR A 167 10.88 21.06 15.71
C TYR A 167 10.25 20.89 14.32
N TYR A 168 9.94 19.64 13.94
CA TYR A 168 9.39 19.32 12.63
C TYR A 168 7.91 19.60 12.53
N GLU A 169 7.17 19.34 13.60
CA GLU A 169 5.71 19.49 13.63
C GLU A 169 5.28 20.94 13.82
N GLY A 170 6.10 21.77 14.49
CA GLY A 170 5.75 23.14 14.84
C GLY A 170 4.45 23.20 15.66
N THR A 171 3.72 24.31 15.54
CA THR A 171 2.45 24.53 16.26
C THR A 171 1.21 24.13 15.46
N THR A 172 1.41 23.59 14.26
CA THR A 172 0.35 23.38 13.25
C THR A 172 0.36 21.98 12.66
N ASN A 173 0.82 20.99 13.44
CA ASN A 173 0.85 19.58 13.05
C ASN A 173 1.57 19.35 11.71
N GLY A 174 2.65 20.09 11.43
CA GLY A 174 3.43 19.93 10.21
C GLY A 174 2.92 20.67 8.97
N LEU A 175 1.86 21.46 9.07
CA LEU A 175 1.18 22.06 7.90
C LEU A 175 1.42 23.56 7.73
N GLY A 176 1.81 24.25 8.80
CA GLY A 176 2.04 25.70 8.82
C GLY A 176 3.46 26.11 8.48
N PHE A 177 3.72 27.42 8.53
CA PHE A 177 5.00 28.02 8.14
C PHE A 177 6.12 27.79 9.18
N ASP A 178 5.75 27.48 10.41
CA ASP A 178 6.66 27.22 11.53
C ASP A 178 7.07 25.74 11.60
N ALA A 179 6.33 24.85 10.94
CA ALA A 179 6.71 23.47 10.76
C ALA A 179 7.97 23.31 9.89
N ARG A 180 8.68 22.20 10.08
CA ARG A 180 9.89 21.81 9.34
C ARG A 180 9.75 20.42 8.71
N THR A 181 8.53 20.05 8.33
CA THR A 181 8.23 18.79 7.61
C THR A 181 9.14 18.57 6.40
N GLY A 182 9.43 19.61 5.62
CA GLY A 182 10.38 19.50 4.50
C GLY A 182 11.78 19.07 4.91
N GLU A 183 12.29 19.58 6.03
CA GLU A 183 13.59 19.18 6.60
C GLU A 183 13.56 17.74 7.11
N PHE A 184 12.48 17.34 7.79
CA PHE A 184 12.26 15.94 8.21
C PHE A 184 12.39 14.97 7.02
N LEU A 185 11.65 15.26 5.94
CA LEU A 185 11.68 14.44 4.73
C LEU A 185 13.06 14.44 4.06
N LYS A 186 13.75 15.60 4.04
CA LYS A 186 15.10 15.72 3.48
C LYS A 186 16.11 14.86 4.22
N GLU A 187 16.14 14.92 5.56
CA GLU A 187 17.09 14.14 6.34
C GLU A 187 16.92 12.63 6.11
N ILE A 188 15.66 12.17 5.98
CA ILE A 188 15.37 10.77 5.67
C ILE A 188 15.87 10.39 4.28
N LEU A 189 15.63 11.24 3.27
CA LEU A 189 16.11 11.03 1.91
C LEU A 189 17.63 11.01 1.86
N ASP A 190 18.29 12.01 2.44
CA ASP A 190 19.75 12.13 2.48
C ASP A 190 20.40 10.91 3.16
N ALA A 191 19.77 10.35 4.20
CA ALA A 191 20.27 9.17 4.89
C ALA A 191 20.14 7.88 4.06
N ASN A 192 19.17 7.82 3.15
CA ASN A 192 18.92 6.65 2.30
C ASN A 192 19.65 6.72 0.94
N ASP A 193 19.91 7.92 0.42
CA ASP A 193 20.56 8.18 -0.88
C ASP A 193 21.83 7.36 -1.14
N PRO A 194 22.73 7.11 -0.16
CA PRO A 194 23.94 6.31 -0.41
C PRO A 194 23.68 4.82 -0.65
N THR A 195 22.49 4.32 -0.36
CA THR A 195 22.18 2.87 -0.29
C THR A 195 20.93 2.45 -1.06
N VAL A 196 20.04 3.40 -1.34
CA VAL A 196 18.78 3.15 -2.05
C VAL A 196 18.93 3.55 -3.51
N ASP A 197 18.76 2.60 -4.42
CA ASP A 197 18.63 2.89 -5.84
C ASP A 197 17.23 3.44 -6.11
N PHE A 198 17.09 4.76 -6.06
CA PHE A 198 15.83 5.44 -6.29
C PHE A 198 15.32 5.30 -7.74
N GLY A 199 16.20 4.97 -8.70
CA GLY A 199 15.79 4.73 -10.08
C GLY A 199 14.81 3.56 -10.22
N LEU A 200 14.82 2.60 -9.29
CA LEU A 200 13.84 1.50 -9.29
C LEU A 200 12.39 1.96 -9.08
N TYR A 201 12.19 3.21 -8.66
CA TYR A 201 10.89 3.79 -8.34
C TYR A 201 10.43 4.87 -9.33
N ASP A 202 11.17 5.08 -10.41
CA ASP A 202 10.75 5.82 -11.60
C ASP A 202 10.18 4.78 -12.59
N ASN A 203 8.85 4.57 -12.60
CA ASN A 203 8.20 3.46 -13.31
C ASN A 203 6.87 3.85 -13.99
N ASP A 204 6.82 5.05 -14.57
CA ASP A 204 5.66 5.56 -15.32
C ASP A 204 5.78 5.44 -16.85
N GLY A 205 6.93 4.95 -17.31
CA GLY A 205 7.25 4.62 -18.69
C GLY A 205 6.36 3.53 -19.30
N PRO A 206 5.99 3.69 -20.59
CA PRO A 206 5.27 2.67 -21.36
C PRO A 206 5.88 1.26 -21.39
N ASP A 207 7.20 1.12 -21.32
CA ASP A 207 7.87 -0.18 -21.45
C ASP A 207 7.85 -1.02 -20.16
N GLY A 208 7.51 -0.39 -19.03
CA GLY A 208 7.43 -1.02 -17.71
C GLY A 208 8.78 -1.38 -17.09
N ILE A 209 9.89 -0.86 -17.62
CA ILE A 209 11.24 -1.01 -17.09
C ILE A 209 11.59 0.24 -16.31
N PRO A 210 11.82 0.17 -14.98
CA PRO A 210 12.12 1.38 -14.21
C PRO A 210 13.40 2.10 -14.66
N ASN A 211 13.37 3.44 -14.62
CA ASN A 211 14.46 4.36 -14.99
C ASN A 211 15.04 4.07 -16.40
N SER A 212 14.12 3.76 -17.30
CA SER A 212 14.28 3.65 -18.74
C SER A 212 14.24 5.02 -19.43
N GLY A 213 14.56 5.06 -20.72
CA GLY A 213 14.53 6.31 -21.51
C GLY A 213 13.13 6.85 -21.82
N ASP A 214 12.07 6.14 -21.44
CA ASP A 214 10.67 6.54 -21.61
C ASP A 214 9.95 6.94 -20.31
N ASP A 215 10.64 6.83 -19.17
CA ASP A 215 10.24 7.40 -17.87
C ASP A 215 10.55 8.91 -17.78
N ASP A 216 10.04 9.59 -16.75
CA ASP A 216 10.17 11.05 -16.58
C ASP A 216 11.36 11.51 -15.72
N GLY A 217 12.11 10.57 -15.13
CA GLY A 217 13.30 10.84 -14.33
C GLY A 217 13.00 11.16 -12.86
N PHE A 218 11.77 10.95 -12.39
CA PHE A 218 11.36 11.17 -11.01
C PHE A 218 10.90 9.88 -10.34
N VAL A 219 11.18 9.76 -9.04
CA VAL A 219 10.50 8.75 -8.21
C VAL A 219 9.00 9.02 -8.24
N ASP A 220 8.23 8.06 -8.74
CA ASP A 220 6.79 8.18 -8.96
C ASP A 220 6.05 8.53 -7.68
N PHE A 221 6.26 7.71 -6.66
CA PHE A 221 5.58 7.82 -5.39
C PHE A 221 6.49 7.31 -4.29
N VAL A 222 6.72 8.12 -3.26
CA VAL A 222 7.43 7.74 -2.03
C VAL A 222 6.49 7.92 -0.85
N ALA A 223 6.43 6.90 0.01
CA ALA A 223 5.71 6.97 1.27
C ALA A 223 6.70 7.22 2.42
N PHE A 224 6.32 8.10 3.34
CA PHE A 224 7.07 8.36 4.56
C PHE A 224 6.26 7.95 5.77
N VAL A 225 6.90 7.25 6.70
CA VAL A 225 6.30 6.81 7.96
C VAL A 225 7.02 7.49 9.11
N HIS A 226 6.26 8.24 9.92
CA HIS A 226 6.75 8.85 11.16
C HIS A 226 6.35 7.99 12.38
N PRO A 227 7.00 8.14 13.55
CA PRO A 227 6.98 7.13 14.61
C PRO A 227 5.75 7.20 15.53
N GLU A 228 4.86 8.17 15.31
CA GLU A 228 3.79 8.54 16.22
C GLU A 228 2.42 8.45 15.55
N SER A 229 1.35 8.41 16.35
CA SER A 229 0.00 8.56 15.82
C SER A 229 -0.17 9.96 15.22
N GLY A 230 -0.69 10.04 14.00
CA GLY A 230 -0.86 11.32 13.30
C GLY A 230 -1.86 12.26 13.97
N GLY A 231 -1.72 13.57 13.69
CA GLY A 231 -2.56 14.62 14.24
C GLY A 231 -4.06 14.44 13.98
N GLU A 232 -4.42 13.74 12.90
CA GLU A 232 -5.79 13.35 12.57
C GLU A 232 -6.46 12.47 13.64
N CYS A 233 -5.67 11.85 14.53
CA CYS A 233 -6.15 11.07 15.67
C CYS A 233 -6.46 11.94 16.90
N GLY A 234 -6.42 13.27 16.79
CA GLY A 234 -6.79 14.20 17.87
C GLY A 234 -5.63 14.60 18.79
N ASN A 235 -4.39 14.54 18.29
CA ASN A 235 -3.18 14.95 19.00
C ASN A 235 -2.45 16.10 18.24
N SER A 236 -1.32 16.56 18.78
CA SER A 236 -0.51 17.66 18.22
C SER A 236 0.58 17.21 17.24
N ASN A 237 0.68 15.91 16.98
CA ASN A 237 1.76 15.35 16.17
C ASN A 237 1.55 15.65 14.69
N MET A 238 2.52 15.29 13.85
CA MET A 238 2.47 15.45 12.41
C MET A 238 1.11 14.99 11.83
N TRP A 239 0.43 15.86 11.09
CA TRP A 239 -0.83 15.51 10.43
C TRP A 239 -0.54 14.73 9.15
N SER A 240 -1.09 13.54 8.99
CA SER A 240 -0.88 12.72 7.79
C SER A 240 -1.40 13.44 6.55
N HIS A 241 -0.53 13.66 5.56
CA HIS A 241 -0.91 14.33 4.32
C HIS A 241 -0.05 13.85 3.15
N ARG A 242 -0.41 14.28 1.94
CA ARG A 242 0.38 14.08 0.72
C ARG A 242 0.84 15.42 0.17
N TRP A 243 1.94 15.44 -0.56
CA TRP A 243 2.49 16.67 -1.15
C TRP A 243 3.39 16.33 -2.35
N VAL A 244 4.03 17.36 -2.93
CA VAL A 244 5.16 17.21 -3.87
C VAL A 244 6.41 17.73 -3.19
N TYR A 245 7.46 16.91 -3.09
CA TYR A 245 8.65 17.23 -2.29
C TYR A 245 9.25 18.63 -2.56
N SER A 246 9.31 19.06 -3.83
CA SER A 246 9.79 20.41 -4.19
C SER A 246 8.99 21.54 -3.55
N GLY A 247 7.69 21.35 -3.29
CA GLY A 247 6.81 22.36 -2.73
C GLY A 247 7.13 22.76 -1.27
N TRP A 248 8.13 22.15 -0.64
CA TRP A 248 8.70 22.59 0.65
C TRP A 248 9.86 23.58 0.51
N TRP A 249 10.48 23.64 -0.66
CA TRP A 249 11.70 24.41 -0.92
C TRP A 249 11.51 25.60 -1.86
N GLY A 250 10.32 25.75 -2.43
CA GLY A 250 9.98 26.80 -3.43
C GLY A 250 10.18 26.30 -4.85
#